data_AF-A3MSK7-F1
#
_entry.id   AF-A3MSK7-F1
#
_cell.length_a   1.000
_cell.length_b   1.000
_cell.length_c   1.000
_cell.angle_alpha   90.00
_cell.angle_beta   90.00
_cell.angle_gamma   90.00
#
_symmetry.space_group_name_H-M   'P 1'
#
loop_
_entity.id
_entity.type
_entity.pdbx_description
1 polymer ?
#
loop_
_entity_poly.entity_id
_entity_poly.type
_entity_poly.pdbx_seq_one_letter_code
_entity_poly.pdbx_strand_id
1 'polypeptide(L)'
;MECQRQLEGYRRYVELARFRSGKCRLPGRACGYAEADIRLMWQYIEDTASLCGNLIKALAEAECKFRELGIKGLEKGYRVGVTRPDKSRPDHEIVTLYLKKPVYATIVLWEKRLYIFYDDVPIGNGLRGEELEETARKTGRAGVPVETYEVDEEYKRLWLEVPLPKSASKLLGGRDKTPIVLFRNLGWLLSDDWRKNLGHAAGNPGQVAVRLFDWIALAEYAMERGITPKAPLAFTLRIRKVTKTRHGDNPTVEAWPTGATYEALFVAYDWFGITLGSTEEVLMRGYSALKALREDAFKLDGRMYVVSNVGAWIAFSNAVDMLVVGDGYVLPYEVRIAVKTTPRATLAGETSLLEELADAVGGTTAGDYVRLQTWHMRLLLPTQPTPALEKTARLFETLANYPAAAIVEVNGITYLLTHNGGGEFVIGRGRAVELYNALERLGIKERFKRNLLLLTYAQLEELARRGFTVRFLNDMEKDAVREVRPALPTPDLDAVRRVLEEVAKMARIVAATDRGRLYIRIIPHDKSKVEEIAAKLRAVGIRATILHKKKEVRIHEQKSVEIIRRIAPHFFHPLYIPLHKALLLIHYQTILASPFTKN
;
A
#
# COMPACT_ATOMS: atom_id res chain seq x y z
N MET A 1 12.74 14.31 -14.21
CA MET A 1 11.26 14.44 -14.15
C MET A 1 10.58 13.21 -13.54
N GLU A 2 11.00 11.98 -13.87
CA GLU A 2 10.35 10.75 -13.37
C GLU A 2 10.47 10.50 -11.85
N CYS A 3 11.66 10.65 -11.26
CA CYS A 3 11.83 10.55 -9.79
C CYS A 3 10.91 11.55 -9.04
N GLN A 4 10.66 12.74 -9.61
CA GLN A 4 9.83 13.77 -8.99
C GLN A 4 8.33 13.44 -9.10
N ARG A 5 7.87 12.89 -10.23
CA ARG A 5 6.50 12.37 -10.39
C ARG A 5 6.21 11.24 -9.39
N GLN A 6 7.16 10.32 -9.23
CA GLN A 6 7.08 9.24 -8.27
C GLN A 6 7.03 9.77 -6.83
N LEU A 7 7.90 10.72 -6.48
CA LEU A 7 7.88 11.35 -5.16
C LEU A 7 6.54 12.05 -4.85
N GLU A 8 5.90 12.66 -5.84
CA GLU A 8 4.57 13.25 -5.67
C GLU A 8 3.50 12.17 -5.43
N GLY A 9 3.52 11.08 -6.21
CA GLY A 9 2.68 9.91 -5.97
C GLY A 9 2.87 9.33 -4.57
N TYR A 10 4.11 9.39 -4.06
CA TYR A 10 4.46 8.87 -2.74
C TYR A 10 3.82 9.69 -1.64
N ARG A 11 4.00 11.01 -1.70
CA ARG A 11 3.40 11.96 -0.75
C ARG A 11 1.89 11.77 -0.68
N ARG A 12 1.24 11.61 -1.84
CA ARG A 12 -0.20 11.30 -1.93
C ARG A 12 -0.54 9.96 -1.27
N TYR A 13 0.19 8.88 -1.58
CA TYR A 13 0.00 7.57 -0.93
C TYR A 13 0.08 7.68 0.59
N VAL A 14 1.08 8.38 1.09
CA VAL A 14 1.33 8.51 2.52
C VAL A 14 0.21 9.29 3.20
N GLU A 15 -0.30 10.35 2.58
CA GLU A 15 -1.49 11.08 3.07
C GLU A 15 -2.72 10.17 3.14
N LEU A 16 -2.89 9.27 2.17
CA LEU A 16 -3.96 8.28 2.15
C LEU A 16 -3.79 7.22 3.26
N ALA A 17 -2.55 6.76 3.49
CA ALA A 17 -2.21 5.82 4.56
C ALA A 17 -2.46 6.43 5.95
N ARG A 18 -2.14 7.73 6.15
CA ARG A 18 -2.48 8.49 7.37
C ARG A 18 -3.99 8.42 7.67
N PHE A 19 -4.84 8.62 6.65
CA PHE A 19 -6.30 8.74 6.81
C PHE A 19 -7.01 7.43 7.17
N ARG A 20 -6.42 6.27 6.87
CA ARG A 20 -7.02 4.96 7.18
C ARG A 20 -6.65 4.40 8.56
N SER A 21 -5.78 5.08 9.31
CA SER A 21 -5.69 4.84 10.74
C SER A 21 -6.95 5.41 11.41
N GLY A 22 -7.94 4.56 11.67
CA GLY A 22 -9.30 4.94 12.13
C GLY A 22 -9.41 5.75 13.43
N LYS A 23 -8.30 6.28 13.97
CA LYS A 23 -8.25 7.02 15.24
C LYS A 23 -7.57 8.40 15.16
N CYS A 24 -6.92 8.78 14.06
CA CYS A 24 -6.27 10.09 13.94
C CYS A 24 -7.13 11.09 13.16
N ARG A 25 -8.04 11.78 13.84
CA ARG A 25 -8.56 13.09 13.41
C ARG A 25 -8.17 14.09 14.50
N LEU A 26 -7.18 14.95 14.26
CA LEU A 26 -6.81 16.03 15.19
C LEU A 26 -7.67 17.29 14.91
N PRO A 27 -7.90 18.21 15.89
CA PRO A 27 -7.17 18.37 17.16
C PRO A 27 -8.05 18.17 18.43
N GLY A 28 -7.43 17.66 19.51
CA GLY A 28 -7.99 17.68 20.87
C GLY A 28 -8.35 16.34 21.52
N ARG A 29 -8.09 15.18 20.90
CA ARG A 29 -8.28 13.87 21.55
C ARG A 29 -7.10 12.93 21.30
N ALA A 30 -6.65 12.28 22.37
CA ALA A 30 -5.56 11.30 22.38
C ALA A 30 -5.85 10.16 21.40
N CYS A 31 -5.06 10.12 20.33
CA CYS A 31 -5.09 9.07 19.33
C CYS A 31 -4.24 7.89 19.84
N GLY A 32 -4.71 6.66 19.65
CA GLY A 32 -4.10 5.44 20.21
C GLY A 32 -2.88 4.93 19.43
N TYR A 33 -1.87 5.79 19.21
CA TYR A 33 -0.50 5.44 18.85
C TYR A 33 0.45 6.32 19.68
N ALA A 34 1.60 5.78 20.09
CA ALA A 34 2.58 6.64 20.73
C ALA A 34 3.10 7.66 19.70
N GLU A 35 3.35 8.89 20.12
CA GLU A 35 3.95 9.94 19.25
C GLU A 35 5.23 9.43 18.55
N ALA A 36 5.98 8.58 19.24
CA ALA A 36 7.15 7.87 18.72
C ALA A 36 6.84 6.98 17.50
N ASP A 37 5.70 6.27 17.47
CA ASP A 37 5.32 5.40 16.36
C ASP A 37 5.00 6.23 15.11
N ILE A 38 4.32 7.36 15.30
CA ILE A 38 4.00 8.31 14.23
C ILE A 38 5.31 8.90 13.69
N ARG A 39 6.21 9.33 14.57
CA ARG A 39 7.51 9.89 14.18
C ARG A 39 8.37 8.87 13.43
N LEU A 40 8.43 7.62 13.90
CA LEU A 40 9.14 6.53 13.24
C LEU A 40 8.55 6.24 11.84
N MET A 41 7.22 6.25 11.73
CA MET A 41 6.54 6.12 10.44
C MET A 41 6.97 7.24 9.48
N TRP A 42 6.97 8.50 9.93
CA TRP A 42 7.37 9.65 9.12
C TRP A 42 8.84 9.64 8.74
N GLN A 43 9.71 9.32 9.69
CA GLN A 43 11.13 9.16 9.45
C GLN A 43 11.37 8.05 8.41
N TYR A 44 10.71 6.90 8.58
CA TYR A 44 10.76 5.83 7.60
C TYR A 44 10.31 6.33 6.22
N ILE A 45 9.21 7.10 6.19
CA ILE A 45 8.65 7.61 4.95
C ILE A 45 9.65 8.54 4.23
N GLU A 46 10.28 9.45 4.98
CA GLU A 46 11.24 10.42 4.47
C GLU A 46 12.55 9.75 4.04
N ASP A 47 13.05 8.81 4.84
CA ASP A 47 14.23 7.98 4.54
C ASP A 47 13.99 7.05 3.35
N THR A 48 12.72 6.86 2.97
CA THR A 48 12.29 6.11 1.79
C THR A 48 11.85 6.99 0.60
N ALA A 49 12.52 8.12 0.33
CA ALA A 49 12.38 8.89 -0.92
C ALA A 49 13.16 8.28 -2.12
N SER A 50 12.61 8.20 -3.33
CA SER A 50 13.12 7.42 -4.50
C SER A 50 14.63 7.13 -4.56
N LEU A 51 14.99 5.86 -4.77
CA LEU A 51 16.39 5.39 -4.91
C LEU A 51 16.96 5.88 -6.25
N CYS A 52 17.50 7.10 -6.28
CA CYS A 52 18.05 7.72 -7.49
C CYS A 52 19.57 7.98 -7.34
N GLY A 53 20.23 7.30 -6.40
CA GLY A 53 21.65 7.40 -6.10
C GLY A 53 22.57 6.80 -7.16
N ASN A 54 23.84 7.12 -7.04
CA ASN A 54 24.88 6.72 -7.99
C ASN A 54 25.12 5.21 -7.97
N LEU A 55 24.99 4.55 -6.81
CA LEU A 55 25.19 3.09 -6.73
C LEU A 55 24.19 2.31 -7.59
N ILE A 56 22.88 2.55 -7.42
CA ILE A 56 21.85 1.79 -8.15
C ILE A 56 21.89 2.08 -9.65
N LYS A 57 22.25 3.31 -10.05
CA LYS A 57 22.46 3.66 -11.46
C LYS A 57 23.66 2.92 -12.05
N ALA A 58 24.80 2.90 -11.37
CA ALA A 58 25.98 2.18 -11.81
C ALA A 58 25.72 0.67 -11.95
N LEU A 59 24.99 0.07 -10.99
CA LEU A 59 24.58 -1.34 -11.06
C LEU A 59 23.64 -1.60 -12.25
N ALA A 60 22.72 -0.69 -12.54
CA ALA A 60 21.80 -0.82 -13.68
C ALA A 60 22.52 -0.69 -15.03
N GLU A 61 23.45 0.26 -15.14
CA GLU A 61 24.29 0.45 -16.33
C GLU A 61 25.18 -0.78 -16.57
N ALA A 62 25.80 -1.32 -15.52
CA ALA A 62 26.59 -2.54 -15.59
C ALA A 62 25.75 -3.75 -16.01
N GLU A 63 24.55 -3.92 -15.44
CA GLU A 63 23.62 -4.99 -15.84
C GLU A 63 23.23 -4.87 -17.33
N CYS A 64 22.92 -3.65 -17.80
CA CYS A 64 22.54 -3.39 -19.18
C CYS A 64 23.66 -3.78 -20.16
N LYS A 65 24.88 -3.29 -19.94
CA LYS A 65 26.06 -3.64 -20.74
C LYS A 65 26.35 -5.14 -20.69
N PHE A 66 26.22 -5.77 -19.53
CA PHE A 66 26.41 -7.20 -19.39
C PHE A 66 25.41 -8.01 -20.21
N ARG A 67 24.14 -7.59 -20.26
CA ARG A 67 23.11 -8.19 -21.11
C ARG A 67 23.45 -8.06 -22.60
N GLU A 68 23.94 -6.91 -23.05
CA GLU A 68 24.41 -6.72 -24.44
C GLU A 68 25.54 -7.68 -24.79
N LEU A 69 26.50 -7.90 -23.89
CA LEU A 69 27.56 -8.89 -24.07
C LEU A 69 26.99 -10.31 -24.17
N GLY A 70 25.96 -10.63 -23.40
CA GLY A 70 25.22 -11.89 -23.51
C GLY A 70 24.59 -12.11 -24.89
N ILE A 71 24.00 -11.06 -25.49
CA ILE A 71 23.42 -11.11 -26.84
C ILE A 71 24.53 -11.29 -27.89
N LYS A 72 25.62 -10.50 -27.82
CA LYS A 72 26.80 -10.66 -28.69
C LYS A 72 27.43 -12.05 -28.56
N GLY A 73 27.31 -12.68 -27.39
CA GLY A 73 27.72 -14.05 -27.16
C GLY A 73 27.05 -15.07 -28.09
N LEU A 74 25.84 -14.81 -28.59
CA LEU A 74 25.14 -15.68 -29.53
C LEU A 74 25.88 -15.78 -30.88
N GLU A 75 26.55 -14.71 -31.32
CA GLU A 75 27.33 -14.69 -32.57
C GLU A 75 28.52 -15.66 -32.52
N LYS A 76 29.05 -15.92 -31.31
CA LYS A 76 30.14 -16.87 -31.06
C LYS A 76 29.66 -18.33 -30.98
N GLY A 77 28.35 -18.56 -31.12
CA GLY A 77 27.73 -19.86 -31.22
C GLY A 77 26.89 -20.26 -30.00
N TYR A 78 25.79 -20.95 -30.27
CA TYR A 78 24.80 -21.39 -29.28
C TYR A 78 24.30 -22.82 -29.57
N ARG A 79 23.51 -23.35 -28.64
CA ARG A 79 22.70 -24.57 -28.79
C ARG A 79 21.24 -24.20 -28.54
N VAL A 80 20.32 -24.74 -29.33
CA VAL A 80 18.88 -24.49 -29.14
C VAL A 80 18.35 -25.36 -27.99
N GLY A 81 17.56 -24.74 -27.12
CA GLY A 81 16.94 -25.34 -25.94
C GLY A 81 15.44 -25.54 -26.11
N VAL A 82 14.69 -25.42 -25.01
CA VAL A 82 13.23 -25.61 -24.99
C VAL A 82 12.54 -24.57 -25.85
N THR A 83 11.71 -25.05 -26.80
CA THR A 83 10.74 -24.25 -27.55
C THR A 83 9.35 -24.51 -26.99
N ARG A 84 8.60 -23.44 -26.71
CA ARG A 84 7.22 -23.54 -26.20
C ARG A 84 6.36 -22.42 -26.77
N PRO A 85 5.05 -22.63 -26.94
CA PRO A 85 4.15 -21.54 -27.30
C PRO A 85 4.11 -20.46 -26.20
N ASP A 86 4.00 -19.20 -26.62
CA ASP A 86 3.80 -18.06 -25.74
C ASP A 86 2.42 -18.15 -25.09
N LYS A 87 2.40 -18.15 -23.76
CA LYS A 87 1.16 -18.26 -22.98
C LYS A 87 0.17 -17.12 -23.27
N SER A 88 0.68 -15.95 -23.66
CA SER A 88 -0.13 -14.78 -24.00
C SER A 88 -0.62 -14.80 -25.45
N ARG A 89 0.08 -15.52 -26.33
CA ARG A 89 -0.18 -15.63 -27.77
C ARG A 89 0.23 -17.02 -28.27
N PRO A 90 -0.65 -18.03 -28.18
CA PRO A 90 -0.30 -19.44 -28.42
C PRO A 90 0.26 -19.75 -29.81
N ASP A 91 0.07 -18.83 -30.75
CA ASP A 91 0.58 -18.82 -32.13
C ASP A 91 2.04 -18.33 -32.25
N HIS A 92 2.66 -17.91 -31.14
CA HIS A 92 4.04 -17.42 -31.10
C HIS A 92 4.93 -18.39 -30.33
N GLU A 93 6.14 -18.66 -30.82
CA GLU A 93 7.10 -19.52 -30.12
C GLU A 93 8.07 -18.71 -29.24
N ILE A 94 8.31 -19.22 -28.04
CA ILE A 94 9.38 -18.81 -27.12
C ILE A 94 10.49 -19.83 -27.25
N VAL A 95 11.68 -19.40 -27.69
CA VAL A 95 12.85 -20.26 -27.89
C VAL A 95 13.92 -19.92 -26.86
N THR A 96 14.39 -20.89 -26.09
CA THR A 96 15.54 -20.71 -25.20
C THR A 96 16.82 -21.10 -25.92
N LEU A 97 17.82 -20.21 -26.00
CA LEU A 97 19.15 -20.51 -26.54
C LEU A 97 20.17 -20.60 -25.42
N TYR A 98 21.05 -21.60 -25.47
CA TYR A 98 22.17 -21.77 -24.54
C TYR A 98 23.48 -21.40 -25.21
N LEU A 99 24.23 -20.48 -24.61
CA LEU A 99 25.54 -20.06 -25.10
C LEU A 99 26.54 -21.22 -25.02
N LYS A 100 27.35 -21.45 -26.07
CA LYS A 100 28.41 -22.48 -26.03
C LYS A 100 29.46 -22.17 -24.98
N LYS A 101 29.78 -20.89 -24.78
CA LYS A 101 30.63 -20.37 -23.72
C LYS A 101 29.82 -19.34 -22.92
N PRO A 102 29.67 -19.49 -21.59
CA PRO A 102 29.01 -18.48 -20.78
C PRO A 102 29.78 -17.16 -20.81
N VAL A 103 29.07 -16.05 -20.64
CA VAL A 103 29.66 -14.72 -20.44
C VAL A 103 29.67 -14.45 -18.93
N TYR A 104 30.75 -13.85 -18.43
CA TYR A 104 30.96 -13.56 -17.02
C TYR A 104 31.25 -12.08 -16.78
N ALA A 105 30.90 -11.60 -15.60
CA ALA A 105 31.37 -10.33 -15.08
C ALA A 105 31.55 -10.44 -13.56
N THR A 106 32.47 -9.65 -13.02
CA THR A 106 32.73 -9.55 -11.58
C THR A 106 32.51 -8.11 -11.15
N ILE A 107 31.71 -7.92 -10.11
CA ILE A 107 31.40 -6.62 -9.53
C ILE A 107 32.05 -6.56 -8.16
N VAL A 108 32.83 -5.52 -7.88
CA VAL A 108 33.48 -5.32 -6.60
C VAL A 108 33.19 -3.93 -6.06
N LEU A 109 32.64 -3.85 -4.86
CA LEU A 109 32.47 -2.61 -4.10
C LEU A 109 33.49 -2.56 -2.96
N TRP A 110 34.25 -1.47 -2.91
CA TRP A 110 35.07 -1.12 -1.76
C TRP A 110 34.92 0.35 -1.46
N GLU A 111 34.45 0.65 -0.24
CA GLU A 111 34.16 2.02 0.20
C GLU A 111 33.22 2.74 -0.77
N LYS A 112 33.66 3.82 -1.42
CA LYS A 112 32.86 4.62 -2.36
C LYS A 112 33.16 4.32 -3.83
N ARG A 113 33.79 3.18 -4.12
CA ARG A 113 34.18 2.80 -5.49
C ARG A 113 33.66 1.43 -5.88
N LEU A 114 32.99 1.41 -7.03
CA LEU A 114 32.48 0.21 -7.66
C LEU A 114 33.31 -0.10 -8.90
N TYR A 115 33.91 -1.29 -8.94
CA TYR A 115 34.69 -1.82 -10.05
C TYR A 115 33.87 -2.89 -10.77
N ILE A 116 33.82 -2.82 -12.10
CA ILE A 116 33.15 -3.81 -12.95
C ILE A 116 34.18 -4.40 -13.89
N PHE A 117 34.41 -5.71 -13.79
CA PHE A 117 35.25 -6.48 -14.70
C PHE A 117 34.32 -7.30 -15.58
N TYR A 118 34.33 -7.12 -16.90
CA TYR A 118 33.50 -7.92 -17.80
C TYR A 118 34.14 -9.28 -18.13
N ASP A 119 34.62 -9.97 -17.10
CA ASP A 119 35.13 -11.35 -17.10
C ASP A 119 35.03 -11.98 -15.69
N ASP A 120 35.34 -13.28 -15.57
CA ASP A 120 35.37 -14.03 -14.31
C ASP A 120 36.69 -13.81 -13.56
N VAL A 121 36.86 -12.61 -13.00
CA VAL A 121 38.07 -12.22 -12.27
C VAL A 121 37.96 -12.70 -10.82
N PRO A 122 38.87 -13.56 -10.34
CA PRO A 122 38.83 -13.98 -8.94
C PRO A 122 39.27 -12.84 -8.03
N ILE A 123 38.38 -12.44 -7.11
CA ILE A 123 38.64 -11.39 -6.12
C ILE A 123 38.79 -12.06 -4.76
N GLY A 124 40.01 -12.03 -4.22
CA GLY A 124 40.31 -12.57 -2.90
C GLY A 124 39.84 -11.67 -1.76
N ASN A 125 39.65 -12.27 -0.57
CA ASN A 125 39.17 -11.58 0.65
C ASN A 125 40.08 -10.42 1.13
N GLY A 126 41.32 -10.35 0.65
CA GLY A 126 42.33 -9.39 1.09
C GLY A 126 42.49 -8.15 0.19
N LEU A 127 41.97 -8.14 -1.04
CA LEU A 127 42.24 -7.08 -2.02
C LEU A 127 41.55 -5.77 -1.61
N ARG A 128 42.29 -4.79 -1.07
CA ARG A 128 41.73 -3.52 -0.59
C ARG A 128 42.39 -2.31 -1.27
N GLY A 129 41.61 -1.24 -1.45
CA GLY A 129 42.13 0.07 -1.88
C GLY A 129 43.04 0.01 -3.12
N GLU A 130 44.32 0.34 -2.93
CA GLU A 130 45.36 0.35 -3.99
C GLU A 130 45.54 -1.01 -4.68
N GLU A 131 45.33 -2.13 -3.98
CA GLU A 131 45.44 -3.48 -4.58
C GLU A 131 44.29 -3.76 -5.56
N LEU A 132 43.09 -3.25 -5.28
CA LEU A 132 41.95 -3.33 -6.22
C LEU A 132 42.18 -2.44 -7.43
N GLU A 133 42.72 -1.23 -7.23
CA GLU A 133 43.10 -0.35 -8.34
C GLU A 133 44.17 -0.99 -9.23
N GLU A 134 45.20 -1.58 -8.63
CA GLU A 134 46.26 -2.24 -9.39
C GLU A 134 45.73 -3.49 -10.11
N THR A 135 44.80 -4.23 -9.49
CA THR A 135 44.09 -5.33 -10.14
C THR A 135 43.28 -4.83 -11.34
N ALA A 136 42.53 -3.73 -11.19
CA ALA A 136 41.79 -3.09 -12.27
C ALA A 136 42.72 -2.67 -13.43
N ARG A 137 43.86 -2.04 -13.13
CA ARG A 137 44.86 -1.63 -14.13
C ARG A 137 45.48 -2.83 -14.84
N LYS A 138 45.89 -3.87 -14.11
CA LYS A 138 46.49 -5.10 -14.68
C LYS A 138 45.49 -5.84 -15.57
N THR A 139 44.26 -5.99 -15.11
CA THR A 139 43.19 -6.66 -15.86
C THR A 139 42.83 -5.89 -17.13
N GLY A 140 42.76 -4.55 -17.04
CA GLY A 140 42.60 -3.68 -18.22
C GLY A 140 43.73 -3.83 -19.24
N ARG A 141 45.00 -3.87 -18.78
CA ARG A 141 46.17 -4.12 -19.65
C ARG A 141 46.15 -5.51 -20.29
N ALA A 142 45.53 -6.50 -19.64
CA ALA A 142 45.34 -7.85 -20.17
C ALA A 142 44.20 -7.94 -21.21
N GLY A 143 43.54 -6.81 -21.55
CA GLY A 143 42.51 -6.74 -22.59
C GLY A 143 41.09 -7.04 -22.10
N VAL A 144 40.89 -7.23 -20.79
CA VAL A 144 39.56 -7.36 -20.21
C VAL A 144 38.97 -5.96 -19.99
N PRO A 145 37.75 -5.65 -20.48
CA PRO A 145 37.11 -4.37 -20.20
C PRO A 145 36.85 -4.19 -18.70
N VAL A 146 37.34 -3.08 -18.14
CA VAL A 146 37.14 -2.69 -16.73
C VAL A 146 36.53 -1.30 -16.66
N GLU A 147 35.50 -1.13 -15.85
CA GLU A 147 34.86 0.15 -15.56
C GLU A 147 34.94 0.46 -14.06
N THR A 148 34.94 1.74 -13.72
CA THR A 148 35.00 2.20 -12.34
C THR A 148 34.03 3.35 -12.15
N TYR A 149 33.24 3.29 -11.08
CA TYR A 149 32.23 4.28 -10.73
C TYR A 149 32.46 4.78 -9.32
N GLU A 150 32.28 6.09 -9.11
CA GLU A 150 32.12 6.67 -7.78
C GLU A 150 30.66 6.50 -7.34
N VAL A 151 30.46 5.93 -6.16
CA VAL A 151 29.13 5.59 -5.65
C VAL A 151 28.86 6.28 -4.31
N ASP A 152 27.58 6.51 -4.06
CA ASP A 152 27.08 6.99 -2.79
C ASP A 152 26.73 5.84 -1.84
N GLU A 153 26.45 6.18 -0.58
CA GLU A 153 26.05 5.22 0.44
C GLU A 153 24.51 5.18 0.59
N GLU A 154 23.77 5.34 -0.51
CA GLU A 154 22.30 5.37 -0.49
C GLU A 154 21.70 4.10 0.12
N TYR A 155 22.42 2.97 0.04
CA TYR A 155 22.06 1.72 0.69
C TYR A 155 21.86 1.82 2.20
N LYS A 156 22.49 2.78 2.89
CA LYS A 156 22.34 3.00 4.35
C LYS A 156 20.93 3.39 4.74
N ARG A 157 20.12 3.90 3.81
CA ARG A 157 18.69 4.18 4.04
C ARG A 157 17.91 2.93 4.45
N LEU A 158 18.34 1.74 4.01
CA LEU A 158 17.71 0.48 4.36
C LEU A 158 18.13 -0.05 5.76
N TRP A 159 18.97 0.69 6.49
CA TRP A 159 19.47 0.27 7.82
C TRP A 159 18.60 0.73 8.98
N LEU A 160 17.57 1.53 8.72
CA LEU A 160 16.62 1.94 9.75
C LEU A 160 16.03 0.69 10.41
N GLU A 161 16.23 0.58 11.73
CA GLU A 161 15.74 -0.56 12.50
C GLU A 161 14.30 -0.34 12.92
N VAL A 162 13.45 -1.32 12.66
CA VAL A 162 12.06 -1.31 13.10
C VAL A 162 11.87 -2.27 14.27
N PRO A 163 11.07 -1.89 15.29
CA PRO A 163 10.76 -2.79 16.39
C PRO A 163 9.90 -3.96 15.90
N LEU A 164 10.22 -5.16 16.40
CA LEU A 164 9.52 -6.39 16.07
C LEU A 164 8.54 -6.80 17.18
N PRO A 165 7.31 -7.21 16.84
CA PRO A 165 6.41 -7.84 17.81
C PRO A 165 7.00 -9.20 18.26
N LYS A 166 6.69 -9.61 19.49
CA LYS A 166 7.27 -10.83 20.11
C LYS A 166 7.04 -12.10 19.26
N SER A 167 5.89 -12.20 18.61
CA SER A 167 5.49 -13.24 17.65
C SER A 167 6.50 -13.36 16.50
N ALA A 168 6.76 -12.26 15.78
CA ALA A 168 7.69 -12.21 14.66
C ALA A 168 9.16 -12.31 15.14
N SER A 169 9.49 -11.65 16.25
CA SER A 169 10.82 -11.68 16.87
C SER A 169 11.30 -13.11 17.11
N LYS A 170 10.47 -13.98 17.71
CA LYS A 170 10.82 -15.38 17.94
C LYS A 170 11.11 -16.15 16.65
N LEU A 171 10.42 -15.81 15.56
CA LEU A 171 10.62 -16.41 14.26
C LEU A 171 11.88 -15.85 13.55
N LEU A 172 12.33 -14.67 13.93
CA LEU A 172 13.37 -13.90 13.25
C LEU A 172 14.59 -13.68 14.15
N GLY A 173 15.12 -14.75 14.73
CA GLY A 173 16.36 -14.72 15.51
C GLY A 173 16.24 -14.13 16.94
N GLY A 174 15.01 -13.91 17.44
CA GLY A 174 14.76 -13.46 18.81
C GLY A 174 15.10 -12.00 19.08
N ARG A 175 15.18 -11.16 18.03
CA ARG A 175 15.57 -9.74 18.14
C ARG A 175 14.36 -8.86 18.40
N ASP A 176 14.55 -7.82 19.19
CA ASP A 176 13.53 -6.79 19.50
C ASP A 176 13.36 -5.77 18.37
N LYS A 177 14.38 -5.62 17.51
CA LYS A 177 14.37 -4.78 16.32
C LYS A 177 15.25 -5.33 15.20
N THR A 178 15.01 -4.91 13.96
CA THR A 178 15.75 -5.39 12.78
C THR A 178 15.74 -4.34 11.68
N PRO A 179 16.84 -4.17 10.90
CA PRO A 179 16.86 -3.24 9.77
C PRO A 179 15.93 -3.66 8.62
N ILE A 180 15.45 -2.68 7.87
CA ILE A 180 14.55 -2.87 6.72
C ILE A 180 15.13 -3.79 5.66
N VAL A 181 16.44 -3.66 5.41
CA VAL A 181 17.16 -4.43 4.41
C VAL A 181 16.96 -5.93 4.59
N LEU A 182 16.80 -6.41 5.84
CA LEU A 182 16.54 -7.83 6.10
C LEU A 182 15.15 -8.26 5.62
N PHE A 183 14.11 -7.43 5.75
CA PHE A 183 12.77 -7.77 5.25
C PHE A 183 12.71 -7.72 3.72
N ARG A 184 13.42 -6.79 3.08
CA ARG A 184 13.58 -6.79 1.61
C ARG A 184 14.25 -8.09 1.13
N ASN A 185 15.33 -8.48 1.81
CA ASN A 185 16.03 -9.74 1.53
C ASN A 185 15.17 -10.98 1.83
N LEU A 186 14.30 -10.94 2.85
CA LEU A 186 13.29 -11.99 3.09
C LEU A 186 12.34 -12.12 1.90
N GLY A 187 11.84 -11.01 1.35
CA GLY A 187 10.99 -11.04 0.16
C GLY A 187 11.67 -11.68 -1.05
N TRP A 188 12.95 -11.37 -1.29
CA TRP A 188 13.76 -12.03 -2.33
C TRP A 188 13.98 -13.53 -2.07
N LEU A 189 14.25 -13.90 -0.81
CA LEU A 189 14.34 -15.29 -0.39
C LEU A 189 13.03 -16.04 -0.56
N LEU A 190 11.88 -15.37 -0.51
CA LEU A 190 10.57 -15.98 -0.69
C LEU A 190 10.10 -16.01 -2.14
N SER A 191 10.66 -15.18 -3.02
CA SER A 191 10.41 -15.22 -4.46
C SER A 191 11.37 -16.19 -5.17
N ASP A 192 12.53 -15.69 -5.59
CA ASP A 192 13.29 -16.22 -6.73
C ASP A 192 14.74 -16.57 -6.38
N ASP A 193 15.19 -16.29 -5.16
CA ASP A 193 16.57 -16.61 -4.76
C ASP A 193 16.79 -18.12 -4.61
N TRP A 194 17.99 -18.56 -4.97
CA TRP A 194 18.49 -19.91 -4.72
C TRP A 194 18.82 -20.05 -3.23
N ARG A 195 17.83 -20.50 -2.46
CA ARG A 195 17.89 -20.65 -1.00
C ARG A 195 18.92 -21.65 -0.49
N LYS A 196 19.45 -22.52 -1.36
CA LYS A 196 20.51 -23.48 -1.01
C LYS A 196 21.91 -22.86 -1.01
N ASN A 197 22.24 -22.07 -2.04
CA ASN A 197 23.61 -21.62 -2.30
C ASN A 197 23.74 -20.09 -2.51
N LEU A 198 22.75 -19.32 -2.07
CA LEU A 198 22.63 -17.87 -2.25
C LEU A 198 22.95 -17.39 -3.67
N GLY A 199 21.94 -17.38 -4.53
CA GLY A 199 22.06 -16.82 -5.87
C GLY A 199 20.72 -16.28 -6.35
N HIS A 200 20.75 -15.51 -7.43
CA HIS A 200 19.57 -14.91 -8.04
C HIS A 200 19.65 -15.06 -9.55
N ALA A 201 18.53 -15.29 -10.22
CA ALA A 201 18.49 -15.35 -11.68
C ALA A 201 17.31 -14.55 -12.21
N ALA A 202 17.58 -13.55 -13.06
CA ALA A 202 16.54 -12.70 -13.61
C ALA A 202 16.64 -12.52 -15.13
N GLY A 203 15.49 -12.72 -15.79
CA GLY A 203 15.31 -12.36 -17.20
C GLY A 203 14.93 -10.88 -17.39
N ASN A 204 14.29 -10.26 -16.40
CA ASN A 204 13.84 -8.87 -16.48
C ASN A 204 15.01 -7.89 -16.28
N PRO A 205 15.20 -6.91 -17.20
CA PRO A 205 16.21 -5.87 -17.03
C PRO A 205 16.03 -5.08 -15.72
N GLY A 206 17.14 -4.87 -15.01
CA GLY A 206 17.22 -4.08 -13.78
C GLY A 206 16.97 -4.87 -12.50
N GLN A 207 16.43 -6.09 -12.58
CA GLN A 207 16.12 -6.89 -11.42
C GLN A 207 17.37 -7.37 -10.68
N VAL A 208 18.46 -7.65 -11.41
CA VAL A 208 19.74 -8.02 -10.79
C VAL A 208 20.36 -6.82 -10.10
N ALA A 209 20.30 -5.62 -10.71
CA ALA A 209 20.79 -4.39 -10.09
C ALA A 209 20.09 -4.11 -8.74
N VAL A 210 18.76 -4.23 -8.68
CA VAL A 210 18.02 -4.08 -7.42
C VAL A 210 18.42 -5.15 -6.40
N ARG A 211 18.57 -6.40 -6.83
CA ARG A 211 18.98 -7.48 -5.92
C ARG A 211 20.38 -7.26 -5.34
N LEU A 212 21.34 -6.88 -6.19
CA LEU A 212 22.72 -6.55 -5.78
C LEU A 212 22.73 -5.40 -4.78
N PHE A 213 21.94 -4.35 -5.02
CA PHE A 213 21.80 -3.24 -4.08
C PHE A 213 21.31 -3.72 -2.70
N ASP A 214 20.29 -4.58 -2.65
CA ASP A 214 19.77 -5.13 -1.40
C ASP A 214 20.75 -6.07 -0.69
N TRP A 215 21.59 -6.80 -1.42
CA TRP A 215 22.69 -7.59 -0.83
C TRP A 215 23.82 -6.72 -0.31
N ILE A 216 24.25 -5.70 -1.07
CA ILE A 216 25.26 -4.73 -0.62
C ILE A 216 24.80 -4.08 0.68
N ALA A 217 23.56 -3.60 0.71
CA ALA A 217 22.97 -2.98 1.89
C ALA A 217 23.01 -3.91 3.12
N LEU A 218 22.76 -5.22 2.93
CA LEU A 218 22.74 -6.20 4.01
C LEU A 218 24.15 -6.58 4.48
N ALA A 219 25.08 -6.79 3.55
CA ALA A 219 26.46 -7.14 3.86
C ALA A 219 27.18 -5.98 4.58
N GLU A 220 27.06 -4.76 4.08
CA GLU A 220 27.61 -3.56 4.73
C GLU A 220 26.98 -3.36 6.12
N TYR A 221 25.67 -3.60 6.29
CA TYR A 221 25.03 -3.53 7.61
C TYR A 221 25.64 -4.54 8.59
N ALA A 222 25.85 -5.79 8.14
CA ALA A 222 26.45 -6.83 8.98
C ALA A 222 27.89 -6.48 9.37
N MET A 223 28.66 -5.92 8.45
CA MET A 223 30.03 -5.49 8.69
C MET A 223 30.11 -4.32 9.67
N GLU A 224 29.30 -3.27 9.47
CA GLU A 224 29.26 -2.08 10.33
C GLU A 224 28.80 -2.42 11.76
N ARG A 225 27.91 -3.39 11.91
CA ARG A 225 27.45 -3.89 13.21
C ARG A 225 28.44 -4.84 13.90
N GLY A 226 29.56 -5.17 13.26
CA GLY A 226 30.54 -6.13 13.79
C GLY A 226 30.03 -7.57 13.84
N ILE A 227 29.00 -7.90 13.05
CA ILE A 227 28.50 -9.28 12.91
C ILE A 227 29.48 -10.11 12.07
N THR A 228 30.14 -9.49 11.10
CA THR A 228 31.17 -10.08 10.24
C THR A 228 32.30 -9.07 10.00
N PRO A 229 33.55 -9.48 9.73
CA PRO A 229 34.65 -8.54 9.48
C PRO A 229 34.44 -7.69 8.23
N LYS A 230 34.92 -6.44 8.25
CA LYS A 230 34.91 -5.55 7.07
C LYS A 230 35.76 -6.13 5.95
N ALA A 231 35.17 -6.27 4.76
CA ALA A 231 35.84 -6.78 3.56
C ALA A 231 35.24 -6.15 2.29
N PRO A 232 35.97 -6.16 1.16
CA PRO A 232 35.39 -5.82 -0.14
C PRO A 232 34.18 -6.70 -0.45
N LEU A 233 33.15 -6.09 -1.02
CA LEU A 233 31.97 -6.82 -1.46
C LEU A 233 32.14 -7.23 -2.92
N ALA A 234 32.10 -8.54 -3.20
CA ALA A 234 32.31 -9.12 -4.51
C ALA A 234 31.12 -9.99 -4.93
N PHE A 235 30.72 -9.83 -6.19
CA PHE A 235 29.64 -10.58 -6.82
C PHE A 235 30.06 -11.04 -8.20
N THR A 236 29.72 -12.27 -8.56
CA THR A 236 29.92 -12.79 -9.91
C THR A 236 28.57 -12.83 -10.62
N LEU A 237 28.56 -12.35 -11.86
CA LEU A 237 27.46 -12.41 -12.79
C LEU A 237 27.76 -13.38 -13.93
N ARG A 238 26.72 -14.05 -14.43
CA ARG A 238 26.83 -15.00 -15.53
C ARG A 238 25.61 -14.98 -16.43
N ILE A 239 25.84 -15.06 -17.74
CA ILE A 239 24.80 -15.37 -18.73
C ILE A 239 25.15 -16.69 -19.40
N ARG A 240 24.25 -17.67 -19.27
CA ARG A 240 24.32 -18.97 -19.97
C ARG A 240 23.24 -19.13 -21.02
N LYS A 241 22.12 -18.43 -20.87
CA LYS A 241 20.94 -18.60 -21.70
C LYS A 241 20.32 -17.27 -22.09
N VAL A 242 19.75 -17.24 -23.29
CA VAL A 242 19.00 -16.12 -23.84
C VAL A 242 17.65 -16.65 -24.31
N THR A 243 16.57 -16.07 -23.80
CA THR A 243 15.20 -16.41 -24.23
C THR A 243 14.79 -15.48 -25.36
N LYS A 244 14.58 -16.02 -26.55
CA LYS A 244 14.05 -15.28 -27.70
C LYS A 244 12.53 -15.28 -27.69
N THR A 245 11.96 -14.11 -27.87
CA THR A 245 10.52 -13.88 -28.03
C THR A 245 10.29 -12.93 -29.21
N ARG A 246 9.05 -12.76 -29.68
CA ARG A 246 8.74 -11.73 -30.70
C ARG A 246 9.12 -10.31 -30.25
N HIS A 247 9.17 -10.07 -28.95
CA HIS A 247 9.51 -8.76 -28.37
C HIS A 247 11.02 -8.52 -28.21
N GLY A 248 11.86 -9.52 -28.51
CA GLY A 248 13.31 -9.41 -28.46
C GLY A 248 13.99 -10.57 -27.74
N ASP A 249 15.31 -10.42 -27.63
CA ASP A 249 16.23 -11.35 -27.00
C ASP A 249 16.41 -10.96 -25.52
N ASN A 250 16.09 -11.88 -24.60
CA ASN A 250 16.14 -11.65 -23.16
C ASN A 250 17.17 -12.57 -22.50
N PRO A 251 18.43 -12.11 -22.31
CA PRO A 251 19.42 -12.83 -21.54
C PRO A 251 18.94 -13.08 -20.10
N THR A 252 19.17 -14.27 -19.57
CA THR A 252 19.01 -14.50 -18.12
C THR A 252 20.34 -14.24 -17.45
N VAL A 253 20.36 -13.24 -16.56
CA VAL A 253 21.53 -12.91 -15.74
C VAL A 253 21.41 -13.66 -14.42
N GLU A 254 22.40 -14.48 -14.13
CA GLU A 254 22.57 -15.17 -12.85
C GLU A 254 23.61 -14.41 -12.02
N ALA A 255 23.34 -14.18 -10.74
CA ALA A 255 24.19 -13.43 -9.82
C ALA A 255 24.37 -14.19 -8.51
N TRP A 256 25.57 -14.18 -7.95
CA TRP A 256 25.84 -14.71 -6.62
C TRP A 256 27.00 -13.95 -5.97
N PRO A 257 26.99 -13.75 -4.64
CA PRO A 257 28.15 -13.21 -3.95
C PRO A 257 29.29 -14.23 -3.89
N THR A 258 30.51 -13.75 -3.73
CA THR A 258 31.71 -14.58 -3.60
C THR A 258 32.56 -14.16 -2.41
N GLY A 259 33.43 -15.09 -1.96
CA GLY A 259 34.35 -14.86 -0.85
C GLY A 259 33.67 -14.34 0.42
N ALA A 260 34.27 -13.33 1.05
CA ALA A 260 33.78 -12.70 2.27
C ALA A 260 32.35 -12.13 2.16
N THR A 261 31.86 -11.81 0.95
CA THR A 261 30.49 -11.32 0.75
C THR A 261 29.47 -12.42 0.96
N TYR A 262 29.77 -13.62 0.47
CA TYR A 262 28.94 -14.79 0.67
C TYR A 262 28.84 -15.10 2.17
N GLU A 263 29.98 -15.11 2.87
CA GLU A 263 30.04 -15.34 4.32
C GLU A 263 29.25 -14.28 5.10
N ALA A 264 29.44 -13.00 4.78
CA ALA A 264 28.73 -11.89 5.42
C ALA A 264 27.20 -12.02 5.27
N LEU A 265 26.72 -12.33 4.07
CA LEU A 265 25.29 -12.52 3.80
C LEU A 265 24.76 -13.76 4.50
N PHE A 266 25.49 -14.88 4.44
CA PHE A 266 25.11 -16.13 5.10
C PHE A 266 24.94 -15.92 6.61
N VAL A 267 25.92 -15.28 7.27
CA VAL A 267 25.86 -14.96 8.69
C VAL A 267 24.73 -13.98 9.00
N ALA A 268 24.47 -12.99 8.14
CA ALA A 268 23.37 -12.05 8.33
C ALA A 268 21.99 -12.74 8.27
N TYR A 269 21.80 -13.73 7.39
CA TYR A 269 20.57 -14.53 7.34
C TYR A 269 20.41 -15.43 8.55
N ASP A 270 21.48 -16.10 8.97
CA ASP A 270 21.46 -16.96 10.16
C ASP A 270 21.19 -16.13 11.42
N TRP A 271 21.80 -14.94 11.52
CA TRP A 271 21.53 -13.95 12.56
C TRP A 271 20.06 -13.50 12.59
N PHE A 272 19.39 -13.48 11.44
CA PHE A 272 17.97 -13.20 11.29
C PHE A 272 17.07 -14.44 11.52
N GLY A 273 17.65 -15.58 11.91
CA GLY A 273 16.93 -16.82 12.17
C GLY A 273 16.48 -17.56 10.91
N ILE A 274 17.13 -17.32 9.77
CA ILE A 274 16.92 -18.03 8.51
C ILE A 274 18.20 -18.74 8.11
N THR A 275 18.26 -20.04 8.37
CA THR A 275 19.38 -20.88 7.95
C THR A 275 19.17 -21.33 6.51
N LEU A 276 20.14 -21.03 5.65
CA LEU A 276 20.13 -21.46 4.25
C LEU A 276 20.52 -22.94 4.14
N GLY A 277 20.05 -23.63 3.11
CA GLY A 277 20.38 -25.05 2.86
C GLY A 277 19.19 -25.92 2.48
N SER A 278 18.00 -25.58 3.00
CA SER A 278 16.73 -26.21 2.64
C SER A 278 15.75 -25.17 2.13
N THR A 279 15.39 -25.27 0.84
CA THR A 279 14.44 -24.35 0.20
C THR A 279 13.12 -24.32 0.96
N GLU A 280 12.64 -25.48 1.37
CA GLU A 280 11.34 -25.62 2.01
C GLU A 280 11.33 -25.10 3.44
N GLU A 281 12.41 -25.30 4.20
CA GLU A 281 12.51 -24.73 5.55
C GLU A 281 12.56 -23.20 5.50
N VAL A 282 13.32 -22.65 4.55
CA VAL A 282 13.38 -21.19 4.33
C VAL A 282 11.99 -20.64 3.97
N LEU A 283 11.26 -21.31 3.08
CA LEU A 283 9.90 -20.91 2.69
C LEU A 283 8.92 -20.99 3.87
N MET A 284 8.85 -22.14 4.56
CA MET A 284 7.96 -22.33 5.72
C MET A 284 8.22 -21.30 6.82
N ARG A 285 9.50 -21.08 7.15
CA ARG A 285 9.91 -20.11 8.17
C ARG A 285 9.57 -18.69 7.74
N GLY A 286 9.88 -18.32 6.50
CA GLY A 286 9.61 -16.99 5.99
C GLY A 286 8.11 -16.69 5.84
N TYR A 287 7.29 -17.65 5.41
CA TYR A 287 5.83 -17.51 5.38
C TYR A 287 5.23 -17.38 6.78
N SER A 288 5.73 -18.15 7.74
CA SER A 288 5.32 -18.02 9.14
C SER A 288 5.67 -16.64 9.69
N ALA A 289 6.87 -16.12 9.39
CA ALA A 289 7.30 -14.78 9.78
C ALA A 289 6.44 -13.70 9.12
N LEU A 290 6.17 -13.80 7.82
CA LEU A 290 5.28 -12.90 7.09
C LEU A 290 3.87 -12.89 7.68
N LYS A 291 3.31 -14.06 7.98
CA LYS A 291 2.00 -14.20 8.61
C LYS A 291 1.94 -13.49 9.95
N ALA A 292 2.92 -13.73 10.81
CA ALA A 292 3.02 -13.08 12.12
C ALA A 292 3.10 -11.55 11.97
N LEU A 293 3.97 -11.06 11.07
CA LEU A 293 4.08 -9.63 10.78
C LEU A 293 2.77 -9.04 10.28
N ARG A 294 2.04 -9.72 9.38
CA ARG A 294 0.74 -9.29 8.87
C ARG A 294 -0.30 -9.17 9.98
N GLU A 295 -0.41 -10.20 10.81
CA GLU A 295 -1.42 -10.28 11.88
C GLU A 295 -1.20 -9.21 12.95
N ASP A 296 0.04 -8.87 13.24
CA ASP A 296 0.36 -7.74 14.11
C ASP A 296 0.20 -6.39 13.39
N ALA A 297 0.54 -6.32 12.11
CA ALA A 297 0.44 -5.12 11.29
C ALA A 297 -1.00 -4.64 11.13
N PHE A 298 -1.96 -5.55 10.93
CA PHE A 298 -3.33 -5.19 10.57
C PHE A 298 -4.37 -5.79 11.51
N LYS A 299 -5.38 -4.99 11.87
CA LYS A 299 -6.56 -5.47 12.60
C LYS A 299 -7.84 -5.05 11.92
N LEU A 300 -8.89 -5.85 12.09
CA LEU A 300 -10.24 -5.47 11.68
C LEU A 300 -10.84 -4.50 12.71
N ASP A 301 -11.17 -3.29 12.27
CA ASP A 301 -11.91 -2.29 13.05
C ASP A 301 -13.27 -2.03 12.39
N GLY A 302 -14.32 -2.60 12.98
CA GLY A 302 -15.67 -2.61 12.40
C GLY A 302 -15.74 -3.41 11.10
N ARG A 303 -15.75 -2.71 9.96
CA ARG A 303 -15.83 -3.32 8.60
C ARG A 303 -14.58 -3.09 7.76
N MET A 304 -13.53 -2.49 8.30
CA MET A 304 -12.32 -2.15 7.57
C MET A 304 -11.08 -2.63 8.31
N TYR A 305 -10.09 -3.08 7.56
CA TYR A 305 -8.75 -3.30 8.12
C TYR A 305 -8.06 -1.96 8.33
N VAL A 306 -7.33 -1.85 9.43
CA VAL A 306 -6.51 -0.69 9.78
C VAL A 306 -5.11 -1.17 10.18
N VAL A 307 -4.10 -0.32 10.00
CA VAL A 307 -2.79 -0.54 10.60
C VAL A 307 -2.97 -0.55 12.13
N SER A 308 -2.36 -1.52 12.81
CA SER A 308 -2.39 -1.77 14.25
C SER A 308 -1.02 -1.65 14.91
N ASN A 309 0.05 -2.05 14.21
CA ASN A 309 1.44 -1.95 14.65
C ASN A 309 2.30 -1.42 13.49
N VAL A 310 2.95 -0.27 13.69
CA VAL A 310 3.72 0.42 12.65
C VAL A 310 4.99 -0.34 12.27
N GLY A 311 5.73 -0.88 13.25
CA GLY A 311 6.97 -1.63 12.97
C GLY A 311 6.69 -2.91 12.18
N ALA A 312 5.68 -3.67 12.59
CA ALA A 312 5.23 -4.86 11.88
C ALA A 312 4.71 -4.53 10.46
N TRP A 313 3.98 -3.43 10.31
CA TRP A 313 3.48 -2.96 9.03
C TRP A 313 4.59 -2.59 8.04
N ILE A 314 5.61 -1.87 8.51
CA ILE A 314 6.79 -1.53 7.72
C ILE A 314 7.52 -2.81 7.29
N ALA A 315 7.81 -3.71 8.24
CA ALA A 315 8.49 -4.97 7.97
C ALA A 315 7.73 -5.84 6.95
N PHE A 316 6.42 -6.01 7.16
CA PHE A 316 5.55 -6.77 6.26
C PHE A 316 5.54 -6.18 4.85
N SER A 317 5.37 -4.86 4.72
CA SER A 317 5.25 -4.21 3.42
C SER A 317 6.51 -4.36 2.58
N ASN A 318 7.71 -4.20 3.18
CA ASN A 318 8.98 -4.38 2.46
C ASN A 318 9.19 -5.81 1.95
N ALA A 319 8.80 -6.81 2.74
CA ALA A 319 8.95 -8.21 2.34
C ALA A 319 7.94 -8.57 1.23
N VAL A 320 6.68 -8.13 1.35
CA VAL A 320 5.67 -8.37 0.32
C VAL A 320 6.02 -7.66 -0.98
N ASP A 321 6.54 -6.43 -0.91
CA ASP A 321 6.92 -5.70 -2.11
C ASP A 321 8.04 -6.38 -2.87
N MET A 322 9.08 -6.89 -2.19
CA MET A 322 10.15 -7.64 -2.86
C MET A 322 9.67 -8.99 -3.41
N LEU A 323 8.69 -9.63 -2.75
CA LEU A 323 7.96 -10.78 -3.30
C LEU A 323 7.27 -10.43 -4.63
N VAL A 324 6.59 -9.27 -4.68
CA VAL A 324 5.93 -8.78 -5.89
C VAL A 324 6.94 -8.38 -6.96
N VAL A 325 8.04 -7.71 -6.59
CA VAL A 325 9.10 -7.30 -7.51
C VAL A 325 9.78 -8.52 -8.14
N GLY A 326 10.05 -9.57 -7.38
CA GLY A 326 10.56 -10.84 -7.90
C GLY A 326 9.54 -11.53 -8.82
N ASP A 327 8.43 -12.00 -8.25
CA ASP A 327 7.54 -12.98 -8.89
C ASP A 327 6.11 -12.50 -9.13
N GLY A 328 5.86 -11.23 -8.86
CA GLY A 328 4.54 -10.66 -8.99
C GLY A 328 4.17 -10.17 -10.38
N TYR A 329 2.88 -9.96 -10.55
CA TYR A 329 2.27 -9.26 -11.66
C TYR A 329 1.52 -8.04 -11.12
N VAL A 330 1.72 -6.90 -11.75
CA VAL A 330 1.20 -5.61 -11.30
C VAL A 330 0.27 -5.04 -12.35
N LEU A 331 -0.98 -4.82 -11.97
CA LEU A 331 -2.01 -4.08 -12.70
C LEU A 331 -2.47 -2.86 -11.89
N PRO A 332 -3.14 -1.87 -12.49
CA PRO A 332 -3.63 -0.69 -11.77
C PRO A 332 -4.56 -0.98 -10.58
N TYR A 333 -5.23 -2.14 -10.56
CA TYR A 333 -6.25 -2.49 -9.56
C TYR A 333 -6.00 -3.85 -8.90
N GLU A 334 -4.95 -4.57 -9.30
CA GLU A 334 -4.68 -5.93 -8.84
C GLU A 334 -3.17 -6.19 -8.80
N VAL A 335 -2.72 -6.85 -7.73
CA VAL A 335 -1.36 -7.39 -7.61
C VAL A 335 -1.47 -8.88 -7.36
N ARG A 336 -0.70 -9.65 -8.12
CA ARG A 336 -0.57 -11.11 -7.96
C ARG A 336 0.87 -11.48 -7.66
N ILE A 337 1.09 -12.59 -6.98
CA ILE A 337 2.40 -13.16 -6.66
C ILE A 337 2.39 -14.61 -7.12
N ALA A 338 3.34 -15.02 -7.97
CA ALA A 338 3.45 -16.41 -8.41
C ALA A 338 4.08 -17.28 -7.31
N VAL A 339 3.69 -18.55 -7.24
CA VAL A 339 4.40 -19.56 -6.43
C VAL A 339 5.19 -20.47 -7.36
N LYS A 340 6.53 -20.40 -7.28
CA LYS A 340 7.44 -21.07 -8.23
C LYS A 340 7.80 -22.51 -7.87
N THR A 341 7.08 -23.13 -6.94
CA THR A 341 7.41 -24.46 -6.41
C THR A 341 6.23 -25.41 -6.58
N THR A 342 6.53 -26.65 -6.98
CA THR A 342 5.53 -27.72 -7.08
C THR A 342 4.86 -27.97 -5.72
N PRO A 343 3.53 -28.20 -5.68
CA PRO A 343 2.82 -28.57 -4.44
C PRO A 343 3.46 -29.80 -3.77
N ARG A 344 3.38 -29.91 -2.44
CA ARG A 344 3.85 -31.09 -1.68
C ARG A 344 2.70 -31.81 -0.99
N ALA A 345 2.81 -33.13 -0.93
CA ALA A 345 2.09 -33.96 0.04
C ALA A 345 2.77 -33.85 1.41
N THR A 346 2.04 -33.45 2.46
CA THR A 346 2.49 -33.53 3.86
C THR A 346 1.77 -34.67 4.59
N LEU A 347 2.22 -35.01 5.80
CA LEU A 347 1.57 -36.00 6.68
C LEU A 347 0.12 -35.61 7.07
N ALA A 348 -0.27 -34.34 6.92
CA ALA A 348 -1.62 -33.83 7.15
C ALA A 348 -2.47 -33.74 5.87
N GLY A 349 -1.96 -34.24 4.74
CA GLY A 349 -2.56 -34.10 3.40
C GLY A 349 -1.72 -33.21 2.47
N GLU A 350 -2.09 -33.12 1.20
CA GLU A 350 -1.48 -32.16 0.27
C GLU A 350 -1.75 -30.73 0.75
N THR A 351 -0.68 -30.02 1.13
CA THR A 351 -0.73 -28.60 1.46
C THR A 351 -0.02 -27.88 0.33
N SER A 352 -0.75 -27.03 -0.40
CA SER A 352 -0.13 -26.31 -1.51
C SER A 352 0.66 -25.12 -0.95
N LEU A 353 1.93 -24.96 -1.35
CA LEU A 353 2.74 -23.76 -1.05
C LEU A 353 2.03 -22.46 -1.50
N LEU A 354 1.06 -22.59 -2.41
CA LEU A 354 0.14 -21.55 -2.84
C LEU A 354 -0.82 -21.09 -1.75
N GLU A 355 -1.44 -22.01 -1.02
CA GLU A 355 -2.31 -21.70 0.11
C GLU A 355 -1.53 -21.14 1.29
N GLU A 356 -0.33 -21.65 1.54
CA GLU A 356 0.54 -21.13 2.60
C GLU A 356 1.00 -19.70 2.30
N LEU A 357 1.40 -19.40 1.05
CA LEU A 357 1.68 -18.02 0.66
C LEU A 357 0.43 -17.16 0.77
N ALA A 358 -0.72 -17.65 0.30
CA ALA A 358 -1.98 -16.92 0.38
C ALA A 358 -2.36 -16.59 1.83
N ASP A 359 -2.19 -17.53 2.75
CA ASP A 359 -2.39 -17.30 4.17
C ASP A 359 -1.32 -16.37 4.74
N ALA A 360 -0.06 -16.46 4.35
CA ALA A 360 1.00 -15.59 4.86
C ALA A 360 0.80 -14.12 4.47
N VAL A 361 0.46 -13.84 3.21
CA VAL A 361 0.23 -12.48 2.70
C VAL A 361 -1.23 -12.02 2.86
N GLY A 362 -2.13 -12.91 3.28
CA GLY A 362 -3.58 -12.68 3.34
C GLY A 362 -4.24 -12.46 1.97
N GLY A 363 -3.69 -13.09 0.94
CA GLY A 363 -4.24 -13.09 -0.40
C GLY A 363 -5.39 -14.09 -0.58
N THR A 364 -5.73 -14.33 -1.84
CA THR A 364 -6.60 -15.42 -2.28
C THR A 364 -5.94 -16.13 -3.45
N THR A 365 -6.00 -17.46 -3.48
CA THR A 365 -5.49 -18.24 -4.61
C THR A 365 -6.25 -17.91 -5.91
N ALA A 366 -5.53 -17.86 -7.03
CA ALA A 366 -6.02 -17.47 -8.35
C ALA A 366 -5.21 -18.17 -9.46
N GLY A 367 -5.53 -19.44 -9.74
CA GLY A 367 -4.68 -20.29 -10.57
C GLY A 367 -3.34 -20.52 -9.89
N ASP A 368 -2.23 -20.35 -10.63
CA ASP A 368 -0.86 -20.51 -10.11
C ASP A 368 -0.34 -19.29 -9.32
N TYR A 369 -1.23 -18.38 -8.94
CA TYR A 369 -0.89 -17.11 -8.30
C TYR A 369 -1.69 -16.88 -7.02
N VAL A 370 -1.13 -16.08 -6.13
CA VAL A 370 -1.81 -15.48 -4.99
C VAL A 370 -2.16 -14.05 -5.36
N ARG A 371 -3.46 -13.74 -5.39
CA ARG A 371 -3.97 -12.38 -5.57
C ARG A 371 -4.01 -11.67 -4.22
N LEU A 372 -3.35 -10.53 -4.10
CA LEU A 372 -3.47 -9.68 -2.92
C LEU A 372 -4.89 -9.11 -2.82
N GLN A 373 -5.46 -9.15 -1.62
CA GLN A 373 -6.77 -8.55 -1.38
C GLN A 373 -6.68 -7.03 -1.47
N THR A 374 -7.77 -6.37 -1.90
CA THR A 374 -7.77 -4.92 -2.05
C THR A 374 -7.36 -4.18 -0.77
N TRP A 375 -7.84 -4.63 0.39
CA TRP A 375 -7.51 -3.94 1.64
C TRP A 375 -6.01 -4.03 1.95
N HIS A 376 -5.33 -5.13 1.56
CA HIS A 376 -3.87 -5.23 1.62
C HIS A 376 -3.23 -4.20 0.70
N MET A 377 -3.57 -4.20 -0.59
CA MET A 377 -3.01 -3.24 -1.56
C MET A 377 -3.21 -1.79 -1.10
N ARG A 378 -4.37 -1.51 -0.53
CA ARG A 378 -4.73 -0.21 0.03
C ARG A 378 -3.82 0.20 1.20
N LEU A 379 -3.40 -0.74 2.03
CA LEU A 379 -2.63 -0.46 3.25
C LEU A 379 -1.13 -0.76 3.10
N LEU A 380 -0.65 -1.43 2.06
CA LEU A 380 0.77 -1.78 1.85
C LEU A 380 1.62 -0.55 1.56
N LEU A 381 2.67 -0.34 2.34
CA LEU A 381 3.63 0.76 2.14
C LEU A 381 4.53 0.46 0.94
N PRO A 382 4.43 1.20 -0.19
CA PRO A 382 5.22 0.90 -1.37
C PRO A 382 6.70 1.18 -1.12
N THR A 383 7.54 0.23 -1.53
CA THR A 383 8.98 0.39 -1.70
C THR A 383 9.27 1.45 -2.76
N GLN A 384 10.36 2.17 -2.58
CA GLN A 384 10.76 3.19 -3.54
C GLN A 384 10.92 2.61 -4.93
N PRO A 385 10.51 3.36 -5.96
CA PRO A 385 10.87 3.03 -7.31
C PRO A 385 12.39 3.14 -7.47
N THR A 386 12.93 2.22 -8.25
CA THR A 386 14.31 2.22 -8.70
C THR A 386 14.32 2.56 -10.19
N PRO A 387 15.24 3.41 -10.66
CA PRO A 387 15.38 3.72 -12.08
C PRO A 387 15.84 2.49 -12.88
N ALA A 388 16.38 1.47 -12.20
CA ALA A 388 16.84 0.24 -12.81
C ALA A 388 15.69 -0.63 -13.33
N LEU A 389 14.58 -0.73 -12.57
CA LEU A 389 13.54 -1.74 -12.79
C LEU A 389 12.14 -1.12 -12.85
N GLU A 390 11.58 -1.01 -14.05
CA GLU A 390 10.26 -0.42 -14.32
C GLU A 390 9.14 -1.03 -13.46
N LYS A 391 9.24 -2.33 -13.14
CA LYS A 391 8.28 -3.03 -12.30
C LYS A 391 8.14 -2.41 -10.90
N THR A 392 9.22 -1.86 -10.33
CA THR A 392 9.18 -1.14 -9.05
C THR A 392 8.36 0.14 -9.17
N ALA A 393 8.54 0.91 -10.25
CA ALA A 393 7.73 2.09 -10.54
C ALA A 393 6.26 1.75 -10.76
N ARG A 394 5.96 0.68 -11.50
CA ARG A 394 4.58 0.22 -11.71
C ARG A 394 3.91 -0.19 -10.40
N LEU A 395 4.59 -0.97 -9.55
CA LEU A 395 4.06 -1.38 -8.24
C LEU A 395 3.74 -0.15 -7.39
N PHE A 396 4.71 0.75 -7.30
CA PHE A 396 4.59 1.99 -6.58
C PHE A 396 3.39 2.83 -7.08
N GLU A 397 3.27 3.04 -8.38
CA GLU A 397 2.18 3.83 -8.98
C GLU A 397 0.81 3.17 -8.77
N THR A 398 0.73 1.85 -8.87
CA THR A 398 -0.48 1.06 -8.58
C THR A 398 -0.92 1.22 -7.13
N LEU A 399 0.00 1.09 -6.16
CA LEU A 399 -0.34 1.22 -4.74
C LEU A 399 -0.70 2.67 -4.39
N ALA A 400 0.04 3.64 -4.95
CA ALA A 400 -0.19 5.07 -4.74
C ALA A 400 -1.51 5.58 -5.31
N ASN A 401 -1.89 5.10 -6.50
CA ASN A 401 -3.08 5.56 -7.21
C ASN A 401 -4.21 4.53 -7.18
N TYR A 402 -4.20 3.63 -6.19
CA TYR A 402 -5.19 2.57 -6.10
C TYR A 402 -6.63 3.11 -6.19
N PRO A 403 -7.45 2.66 -7.16
CA PRO A 403 -8.81 3.17 -7.36
C PRO A 403 -9.73 2.90 -6.15
N ALA A 404 -10.00 3.93 -5.35
CA ALA A 404 -10.89 3.86 -4.19
C ALA A 404 -12.38 4.07 -4.55
N ALA A 405 -12.63 4.69 -5.71
CA ALA A 405 -13.95 4.91 -6.28
C ALA A 405 -13.84 5.13 -7.80
N ALA A 406 -15.00 5.13 -8.47
CA ALA A 406 -15.14 5.53 -9.86
C ALA A 406 -16.32 6.48 -10.00
N ILE A 407 -16.13 7.54 -10.77
CA ILE A 407 -17.22 8.37 -11.29
C ILE A 407 -17.62 7.79 -12.64
N VAL A 408 -18.92 7.61 -12.83
CA VAL A 408 -19.51 7.22 -14.13
C VAL A 408 -20.62 8.19 -14.45
N GLU A 409 -20.61 8.76 -15.65
CA GLU A 409 -21.68 9.65 -16.12
C GLU A 409 -22.50 8.97 -17.22
N VAL A 410 -23.82 8.95 -17.02
CA VAL A 410 -24.78 8.36 -17.96
C VAL A 410 -25.93 9.33 -18.11
N ASN A 411 -26.22 9.77 -19.35
CA ASN A 411 -27.35 10.66 -19.67
C ASN A 411 -27.41 11.93 -18.78
N GLY A 412 -26.25 12.52 -18.47
CA GLY A 412 -26.16 13.72 -17.60
C GLY A 412 -26.28 13.44 -16.10
N ILE A 413 -26.36 12.17 -15.67
CA ILE A 413 -26.35 11.78 -14.25
C ILE A 413 -24.98 11.23 -13.87
N THR A 414 -24.36 11.85 -12.86
CA THR A 414 -23.06 11.44 -12.31
C THR A 414 -23.24 10.47 -11.13
N TYR A 415 -22.68 9.26 -11.27
CA TYR A 415 -22.69 8.22 -10.25
C TYR A 415 -21.30 8.07 -9.62
N LEU A 416 -21.24 8.03 -8.28
CA LEU A 416 -20.04 7.68 -7.54
C LEU A 416 -20.13 6.23 -7.05
N LEU A 417 -19.42 5.33 -7.71
CA LEU A 417 -19.29 3.94 -7.28
C LEU A 417 -18.10 3.82 -6.33
N THR A 418 -18.30 3.19 -5.19
CA THR A 418 -17.24 3.03 -4.18
C THR A 418 -16.62 1.65 -4.30
N HIS A 419 -15.30 1.54 -4.25
CA HIS A 419 -14.63 0.25 -4.23
C HIS A 419 -14.99 -0.54 -2.95
N ASN A 420 -15.42 -1.81 -3.07
CA ASN A 420 -15.95 -2.62 -1.97
C ASN A 420 -14.88 -3.42 -1.19
N GLY A 421 -13.65 -3.47 -1.67
CA GLY A 421 -12.56 -4.21 -1.05
C GLY A 421 -12.37 -5.65 -1.57
N GLY A 422 -13.18 -6.08 -2.54
CA GLY A 422 -13.07 -7.37 -3.23
C GLY A 422 -12.77 -7.25 -4.73
N GLY A 423 -12.17 -6.14 -5.16
CA GLY A 423 -11.90 -5.83 -6.57
C GLY A 423 -13.09 -5.28 -7.39
N GLU A 424 -14.20 -4.91 -6.75
CA GLU A 424 -15.41 -4.42 -7.44
C GLU A 424 -15.83 -3.03 -6.92
N PHE A 425 -16.45 -2.26 -7.80
CA PHE A 425 -17.05 -0.96 -7.51
C PHE A 425 -18.55 -1.12 -7.33
N VAL A 426 -19.07 -0.54 -6.25
CA VAL A 426 -20.45 -0.76 -5.84
C VAL A 426 -21.23 0.53 -5.70
N ILE A 427 -22.50 0.46 -6.09
CA ILE A 427 -23.50 1.50 -5.91
C ILE A 427 -24.86 0.87 -5.62
N GLY A 428 -25.72 1.57 -4.86
CA GLY A 428 -27.07 1.08 -4.59
C GLY A 428 -27.91 1.03 -5.86
N ARG A 429 -28.57 -0.10 -6.13
CA ARG A 429 -29.41 -0.33 -7.32
C ARG A 429 -30.47 0.77 -7.49
N GLY A 430 -31.17 1.13 -6.42
CA GLY A 430 -32.17 2.21 -6.43
C GLY A 430 -31.60 3.62 -6.68
N ARG A 431 -30.27 3.79 -6.63
CA ARG A 431 -29.58 5.04 -6.95
C ARG A 431 -28.91 5.03 -8.32
N ALA A 432 -28.92 3.91 -9.04
CA ALA A 432 -28.13 3.70 -10.26
C ALA A 432 -28.99 3.14 -11.40
N VAL A 433 -30.25 3.56 -11.48
CA VAL A 433 -31.24 3.00 -12.43
C VAL A 433 -30.81 3.24 -13.88
N GLU A 434 -30.39 4.45 -14.25
CA GLU A 434 -29.94 4.73 -15.63
C GLU A 434 -28.62 4.03 -15.97
N LEU A 435 -27.71 3.93 -15.00
CA LEU A 435 -26.46 3.19 -15.18
C LEU A 435 -26.73 1.70 -15.45
N TYR A 436 -27.67 1.11 -14.70
CA TYR A 436 -28.13 -0.26 -14.92
C TYR A 436 -28.74 -0.44 -16.32
N ASN A 437 -29.68 0.43 -16.70
CA ASN A 437 -30.32 0.35 -18.02
C ASN A 437 -29.29 0.49 -19.16
N ALA A 438 -28.25 1.31 -18.97
CA ALA A 438 -27.17 1.45 -19.94
C ALA A 438 -26.31 0.19 -20.06
N LEU A 439 -25.95 -0.43 -18.94
CA LEU A 439 -25.20 -1.70 -18.92
C LEU A 439 -25.95 -2.83 -19.62
N GLU A 440 -27.25 -2.96 -19.34
CA GLU A 440 -28.13 -3.97 -19.94
C GLU A 440 -28.21 -3.79 -21.47
N ARG A 441 -28.41 -2.56 -21.95
CA ARG A 441 -28.41 -2.24 -23.39
C ARG A 441 -27.11 -2.58 -24.11
N LEU A 442 -25.98 -2.47 -23.41
CA LEU A 442 -24.65 -2.75 -23.97
C LEU A 442 -24.28 -4.24 -23.85
N GLY A 443 -25.13 -5.07 -23.25
CA GLY A 443 -24.85 -6.48 -23.00
C GLY A 443 -23.70 -6.71 -22.01
N ILE A 444 -23.39 -5.72 -21.15
CA ILE A 444 -22.33 -5.86 -20.14
C ILE A 444 -22.89 -6.67 -18.97
N LYS A 445 -22.32 -7.86 -18.73
CA LYS A 445 -22.82 -8.82 -17.72
C LYS A 445 -22.64 -8.32 -16.28
N GLU A 446 -23.63 -7.61 -15.77
CA GLU A 446 -23.61 -7.08 -14.41
C GLU A 446 -23.84 -8.14 -13.32
N ARG A 447 -23.33 -7.85 -12.12
CA ARG A 447 -23.55 -8.69 -10.93
C ARG A 447 -24.30 -7.90 -9.87
N PHE A 448 -25.25 -8.56 -9.22
CA PHE A 448 -25.99 -8.03 -8.08
C PHE A 448 -25.68 -8.81 -6.82
N LYS A 449 -25.53 -8.08 -5.71
CA LYS A 449 -25.46 -8.66 -4.36
C LYS A 449 -26.40 -7.85 -3.47
N ARG A 450 -27.56 -8.44 -3.14
CA ARG A 450 -28.68 -7.75 -2.49
C ARG A 450 -29.10 -6.53 -3.33
N ASN A 451 -29.12 -5.32 -2.76
CA ASN A 451 -29.51 -4.09 -3.43
C ASN A 451 -28.32 -3.28 -3.99
N LEU A 452 -27.17 -3.91 -4.22
CA LEU A 452 -25.98 -3.27 -4.79
C LEU A 452 -25.75 -3.77 -6.21
N LEU A 453 -25.53 -2.85 -7.13
CA LEU A 453 -24.93 -3.10 -8.44
C LEU A 453 -23.41 -3.17 -8.24
N LEU A 454 -22.78 -4.23 -8.76
CA LEU A 454 -21.34 -4.47 -8.66
C LEU A 454 -20.75 -4.49 -10.06
N LEU A 455 -19.75 -3.62 -10.28
CA LEU A 455 -19.00 -3.53 -11.52
C LEU A 455 -17.53 -3.76 -11.26
N THR A 456 -16.92 -4.62 -12.06
CA THR A 456 -15.48 -4.83 -12.08
C THR A 456 -14.79 -3.66 -12.78
N TYR A 457 -13.49 -3.50 -12.55
CA TYR A 457 -12.68 -2.50 -13.25
C TYR A 457 -12.75 -2.67 -14.79
N ALA A 458 -12.65 -3.91 -15.29
CA ALA A 458 -12.75 -4.20 -16.73
C ALA A 458 -14.10 -3.78 -17.35
N GLN A 459 -15.19 -3.87 -16.58
CA GLN A 459 -16.51 -3.42 -17.04
C GLN A 459 -16.62 -1.90 -17.08
N LEU A 460 -15.99 -1.20 -16.13
CA LEU A 460 -15.91 0.25 -16.13
C LEU A 460 -15.02 0.77 -17.27
N GLU A 461 -13.92 0.10 -17.59
CA GLU A 461 -13.14 0.40 -18.78
C GLU A 461 -13.91 0.15 -20.06
N GLU A 462 -14.67 -0.96 -20.13
CA GLU A 462 -15.51 -1.24 -21.31
C GLU A 462 -16.58 -0.16 -21.49
N LEU A 463 -17.23 0.31 -20.42
CA LEU A 463 -18.11 1.47 -20.48
C LEU A 463 -17.39 2.71 -21.04
N ALA A 464 -16.17 2.99 -20.58
CA ALA A 464 -15.37 4.11 -21.08
C ALA A 464 -15.10 4.00 -22.59
N ARG A 465 -14.72 2.81 -23.07
CA ARG A 465 -14.47 2.52 -24.50
C ARG A 465 -15.74 2.66 -25.34
N ARG A 466 -16.92 2.42 -24.75
CA ARG A 466 -18.24 2.58 -25.40
C ARG A 466 -18.73 4.03 -25.40
N GLY A 467 -17.90 4.99 -24.97
CA GLY A 467 -18.18 6.42 -25.05
C GLY A 467 -18.80 7.03 -23.79
N PHE A 468 -18.91 6.29 -22.69
CA PHE A 468 -19.35 6.85 -21.41
C PHE A 468 -18.20 7.54 -20.67
N THR A 469 -18.49 8.62 -19.94
CA THR A 469 -17.48 9.25 -19.08
C THR A 469 -17.24 8.37 -17.85
N VAL A 470 -16.03 7.82 -17.73
CA VAL A 470 -15.61 7.06 -16.56
C VAL A 470 -14.29 7.62 -16.04
N ARG A 471 -14.24 7.99 -14.76
CA ARG A 471 -13.03 8.49 -14.10
C ARG A 471 -12.79 7.75 -12.79
N PHE A 472 -11.67 7.06 -12.69
CA PHE A 472 -11.23 6.44 -11.43
C PHE A 472 -10.69 7.50 -10.48
N LEU A 473 -11.00 7.35 -9.18
CA LEU A 473 -10.58 8.25 -8.12
C LEU A 473 -9.76 7.46 -7.08
N ASN A 474 -8.62 8.00 -6.66
CA ASN A 474 -7.94 7.56 -5.43
C ASN A 474 -8.73 8.02 -4.18
N ASP A 475 -8.35 7.66 -2.94
CA ASP A 475 -9.21 8.07 -1.80
C ASP A 475 -9.22 9.58 -1.56
N MET A 476 -8.15 10.31 -1.89
CA MET A 476 -8.09 11.76 -1.70
C MET A 476 -9.07 12.43 -2.66
N GLU A 477 -9.06 12.05 -3.94
CA GLU A 477 -10.00 12.55 -4.94
C GLU A 477 -11.43 12.13 -4.62
N LYS A 478 -11.65 10.91 -4.12
CA LYS A 478 -12.96 10.44 -3.67
C LYS A 478 -13.48 11.25 -2.49
N ASP A 479 -12.61 11.55 -1.52
CA ASP A 479 -12.98 12.34 -0.35
C ASP A 479 -13.18 13.80 -0.73
N ALA A 480 -12.35 14.37 -1.60
CA ALA A 480 -12.57 15.67 -2.22
C ALA A 480 -13.90 15.72 -2.97
N VAL A 481 -14.27 14.72 -3.76
CA VAL A 481 -15.59 14.66 -4.42
C VAL A 481 -16.74 14.52 -3.42
N ARG A 482 -16.52 13.88 -2.26
CA ARG A 482 -17.52 13.81 -1.18
C ARG A 482 -17.64 15.13 -0.41
N GLU A 483 -16.55 15.86 -0.27
CA GLU A 483 -16.46 17.15 0.41
C GLU A 483 -16.95 18.29 -0.49
N VAL A 484 -16.68 18.21 -1.79
CA VAL A 484 -17.22 19.02 -2.90
C VAL A 484 -18.65 18.57 -3.24
N ARG A 485 -19.44 18.22 -2.21
CA ARG A 485 -20.86 18.52 -2.30
C ARG A 485 -20.95 20.05 -2.28
N PRO A 486 -21.77 20.69 -3.14
CA PRO A 486 -21.81 22.14 -3.22
C PRO A 486 -21.85 22.70 -1.81
N ALA A 487 -20.81 23.47 -1.46
CA ALA A 487 -20.77 24.22 -0.23
C ALA A 487 -22.05 25.06 -0.29
N LEU A 488 -23.06 24.66 0.47
CA LEU A 488 -24.10 25.61 0.81
C LEU A 488 -23.33 26.79 1.41
N PRO A 489 -23.57 28.02 0.91
CA PRO A 489 -22.85 29.19 1.41
C PRO A 489 -22.88 29.13 2.93
N THR A 490 -21.73 29.44 3.56
CA THR A 490 -21.61 29.48 5.01
C THR A 490 -22.85 30.19 5.54
N PRO A 491 -23.69 29.51 6.34
CA PRO A 491 -24.98 30.07 6.72
C PRO A 491 -24.75 31.45 7.33
N ASP A 492 -25.36 32.49 6.76
CA ASP A 492 -25.39 33.79 7.40
C ASP A 492 -26.01 33.59 8.78
N LEU A 493 -25.20 33.78 9.82
CA LEU A 493 -25.57 33.44 11.19
C LEU A 493 -26.78 34.25 11.64
N ASP A 494 -26.96 35.47 11.13
CA ASP A 494 -28.11 36.32 11.44
C ASP A 494 -29.36 35.86 10.68
N ALA A 495 -29.21 35.39 9.44
CA ALA A 495 -30.30 34.76 8.70
C ALA A 495 -30.75 33.44 9.37
N VAL A 496 -29.81 32.61 9.81
CA VAL A 496 -30.12 31.38 10.56
C VAL A 496 -30.81 31.71 11.87
N ARG A 497 -30.33 32.71 12.63
CA ARG A 497 -30.98 33.15 13.87
C ARG A 497 -32.43 33.56 13.63
N ARG A 498 -32.68 34.43 12.64
CA ARG A 498 -34.04 34.88 12.28
C ARG A 498 -34.95 33.72 11.90
N VAL A 499 -34.46 32.79 11.07
CA VAL A 499 -35.24 31.59 10.69
C VAL A 499 -35.52 30.69 11.89
N LEU A 500 -34.55 30.49 12.80
CA LEU A 500 -34.79 29.69 13.99
C LEU A 500 -35.82 30.33 14.93
N GLU A 501 -35.80 31.65 15.06
CA GLU A 501 -36.81 32.40 15.83
C GLU A 501 -38.21 32.28 15.19
N GLU A 502 -38.32 32.33 13.87
CA GLU A 502 -39.58 32.05 13.17
C GLU A 502 -40.04 30.61 13.36
N VAL A 503 -39.13 29.65 13.21
CA VAL A 503 -39.42 28.22 13.42
C VAL A 503 -39.85 27.96 14.85
N ALA A 504 -39.27 28.66 15.84
CA ALA A 504 -39.65 28.53 17.25
C ALA A 504 -41.08 29.00 17.55
N LYS A 505 -41.66 29.89 16.72
CA LYS A 505 -43.09 30.25 16.81
C LYS A 505 -44.01 29.14 16.34
N MET A 506 -43.51 28.25 15.47
CA MET A 506 -44.27 27.20 14.81
C MET A 506 -43.99 25.80 15.36
N ALA A 507 -42.90 25.65 16.11
CA ALA A 507 -42.39 24.35 16.52
C ALA A 507 -41.56 24.43 17.80
N ARG A 508 -41.61 23.36 18.57
CA ARG A 508 -40.68 23.13 19.68
C ARG A 508 -39.36 22.58 19.15
N ILE A 509 -38.26 23.30 19.41
CA ILE A 509 -36.89 22.90 19.06
C ILE A 509 -36.26 22.23 20.28
N VAL A 510 -35.75 21.00 20.13
CA VAL A 510 -35.10 20.26 21.22
C VAL A 510 -33.83 19.57 20.74
N ALA A 511 -32.80 19.55 21.59
CA ALA A 511 -31.64 18.71 21.39
C ALA A 511 -31.95 17.27 21.87
N ALA A 512 -31.50 16.28 21.12
CA ALA A 512 -31.65 14.87 21.45
C ALA A 512 -30.38 14.11 21.08
N THR A 513 -30.21 12.92 21.62
CA THR A 513 -29.09 12.02 21.32
C THR A 513 -29.60 10.73 20.71
N ASP A 514 -28.99 10.30 19.60
CA ASP A 514 -29.24 9.01 18.96
C ASP A 514 -27.89 8.30 18.77
N ARG A 515 -27.75 7.09 19.32
CA ARG A 515 -26.50 6.30 19.31
C ARG A 515 -25.26 7.10 19.69
N GLY A 516 -25.37 7.93 20.73
CA GLY A 516 -24.28 8.78 21.23
C GLY A 516 -23.98 10.04 20.39
N ARG A 517 -24.75 10.33 19.34
CA ARG A 517 -24.61 11.55 18.53
C ARG A 517 -25.74 12.54 18.83
N LEU A 518 -25.36 13.78 19.07
CA LEU A 518 -26.29 14.89 19.29
C LEU A 518 -26.94 15.29 17.97
N TYR A 519 -28.25 15.54 17.99
CA TYR A 519 -29.02 16.04 16.87
C TYR A 519 -30.13 16.97 17.37
N ILE A 520 -30.68 17.80 16.49
CA ILE A 520 -31.78 18.70 16.82
C ILE A 520 -33.07 18.15 16.22
N ARG A 521 -34.12 18.08 17.04
CA ARG A 521 -35.48 17.76 16.63
C ARG A 521 -36.31 19.04 16.67
N ILE A 522 -37.10 19.25 15.63
CA ILE A 522 -38.03 20.36 15.53
C ILE A 522 -39.41 19.74 15.35
N ILE A 523 -40.23 19.90 16.39
CA ILE A 523 -41.55 19.27 16.51
C ILE A 523 -42.59 20.36 16.27
N PRO A 524 -43.23 20.40 15.09
CA PRO A 524 -44.25 21.40 14.76
C PRO A 524 -45.41 21.35 15.75
N HIS A 525 -45.94 22.51 16.15
CA HIS A 525 -47.19 22.61 16.90
C HIS A 525 -48.38 22.18 16.04
N ASP A 526 -48.36 22.55 14.75
CA ASP A 526 -49.23 22.03 13.71
C ASP A 526 -48.43 21.13 12.75
N LYS A 527 -48.81 19.85 12.67
CA LYS A 527 -48.14 18.85 11.81
C LYS A 527 -48.26 19.15 10.32
N SER A 528 -49.21 19.98 9.89
CA SER A 528 -49.36 20.43 8.49
C SER A 528 -48.20 21.34 8.05
N LYS A 529 -47.49 21.96 9.01
CA LYS A 529 -46.42 22.93 8.77
C LYS A 529 -45.02 22.30 8.63
N VAL A 530 -44.93 20.97 8.60
CA VAL A 530 -43.64 20.27 8.58
C VAL A 530 -42.83 20.56 7.31
N GLU A 531 -43.49 20.65 6.15
CA GLU A 531 -42.82 21.00 4.90
C GLU A 531 -42.36 22.47 4.89
N GLU A 532 -43.16 23.38 5.46
CA GLU A 532 -42.84 24.82 5.58
C GLU A 532 -41.60 25.04 6.46
N ILE A 533 -41.54 24.40 7.63
CA ILE A 533 -40.40 24.47 8.54
C ILE A 533 -39.13 23.92 7.87
N ALA A 534 -39.24 22.80 7.16
CA ALA A 534 -38.10 22.24 6.44
C ALA A 534 -37.62 23.17 5.31
N ALA A 535 -38.53 23.85 4.61
CA ALA A 535 -38.20 24.81 3.56
C ALA A 535 -37.45 26.03 4.12
N LYS A 536 -37.94 26.61 5.23
CA LYS A 536 -37.29 27.75 5.91
C LYS A 536 -35.85 27.43 6.33
N LEU A 537 -35.63 26.24 6.92
CA LEU A 537 -34.28 25.81 7.33
C LEU A 537 -33.35 25.59 6.14
N ARG A 538 -33.85 25.01 5.05
CA ARG A 538 -33.05 24.82 3.82
C ARG A 538 -32.66 26.14 3.16
N ALA A 539 -33.54 27.15 3.21
CA ALA A 539 -33.29 28.48 2.65
C ALA A 539 -32.07 29.16 3.28
N VAL A 540 -31.76 28.87 4.55
CA VAL A 540 -30.57 29.37 5.27
C VAL A 540 -29.44 28.35 5.34
N GLY A 541 -29.44 27.35 4.45
CA GLY A 541 -28.35 26.37 4.35
C GLY A 541 -28.33 25.29 5.44
N ILE A 542 -29.35 25.19 6.29
CA ILE A 542 -29.46 24.14 7.32
C ILE A 542 -30.08 22.88 6.72
N ARG A 543 -29.34 21.77 6.71
CA ARG A 543 -29.84 20.48 6.21
C ARG A 543 -30.75 19.80 7.23
N ALA A 544 -32.03 19.71 6.86
CA ALA A 544 -33.08 19.10 7.65
C ALA A 544 -33.73 17.91 6.92
N THR A 545 -33.96 16.81 7.64
CA THR A 545 -34.69 15.62 7.17
C THR A 545 -36.08 15.60 7.80
N ILE A 546 -37.12 15.33 7.01
CA ILE A 546 -38.48 15.16 7.53
C ILE A 546 -38.68 13.69 7.92
N LEU A 547 -39.05 13.44 9.17
CA LEU A 547 -39.49 12.12 9.61
C LEU A 547 -40.99 11.98 9.34
N HIS A 548 -41.35 11.52 8.15
CA HIS A 548 -42.74 11.42 7.68
C HIS A 548 -43.68 10.70 8.65
N LYS A 549 -43.22 9.63 9.32
CA LYS A 549 -44.02 8.88 10.31
C LYS A 549 -44.45 9.72 11.52
N LYS A 550 -43.62 10.66 11.97
CA LYS A 550 -43.90 11.50 13.16
C LYS A 550 -44.23 12.95 12.81
N LYS A 551 -44.14 13.34 11.53
CA LYS A 551 -44.29 14.71 11.05
C LYS A 551 -43.39 15.70 11.84
N GLU A 552 -42.13 15.33 12.08
CA GLU A 552 -41.12 16.17 12.71
C GLU A 552 -39.91 16.38 11.79
N VAL A 553 -39.17 17.48 11.99
CA VAL A 553 -37.93 17.77 11.26
C VAL A 553 -36.72 17.44 12.12
N ARG A 554 -35.69 16.84 11.52
CA ARG A 554 -34.44 16.43 12.20
C ARG A 554 -33.21 17.00 11.52
N ILE A 555 -32.29 17.52 12.31
CA ILE A 555 -31.01 18.05 11.86
C ILE A 555 -29.91 17.19 12.48
N HIS A 556 -29.27 16.37 11.65
CA HIS A 556 -28.22 15.43 12.05
C HIS A 556 -26.81 15.89 11.66
N GLU A 557 -26.70 16.92 10.82
CA GLU A 557 -25.42 17.44 10.37
C GLU A 557 -24.72 18.18 11.51
N GLN A 558 -23.58 17.65 11.96
CA GLN A 558 -22.87 18.12 13.17
C GLN A 558 -22.56 19.62 13.13
N LYS A 559 -22.07 20.13 11.99
CA LYS A 559 -21.79 21.55 11.78
C LYS A 559 -23.04 22.43 11.99
N SER A 560 -24.18 21.99 11.46
CA SER A 560 -25.47 22.68 11.64
C SER A 560 -25.94 22.62 13.09
N VAL A 561 -25.78 21.47 13.77
CA VAL A 561 -26.11 21.33 15.20
C VAL A 561 -25.26 22.27 16.07
N GLU A 562 -23.96 22.36 15.79
CA GLU A 562 -23.03 23.25 16.50
C GLU A 562 -23.36 24.73 16.26
N ILE A 563 -23.65 25.12 15.01
CA ILE A 563 -24.08 26.47 14.66
C ILE A 563 -25.33 26.84 15.46
N ILE A 564 -26.38 26.00 15.42
CA ILE A 564 -27.66 26.27 16.09
C ILE A 564 -27.48 26.38 17.62
N ARG A 565 -26.71 25.48 18.23
CA ARG A 565 -26.42 25.54 19.68
C ARG A 565 -25.64 26.78 20.08
N ARG A 566 -24.74 27.27 19.22
CA ARG A 566 -23.95 28.47 19.46
C ARG A 566 -24.79 29.73 19.35
N ILE A 567 -25.62 29.86 18.32
CA ILE A 567 -26.37 31.10 18.03
C ILE A 567 -27.68 31.23 18.79
N ALA A 568 -28.27 30.11 19.20
CA ALA A 568 -29.55 30.05 19.90
C ALA A 568 -29.53 29.06 21.10
N PRO A 569 -28.63 29.28 22.08
CA PRO A 569 -28.52 28.39 23.25
C PRO A 569 -29.79 28.39 24.13
N HIS A 570 -30.58 29.47 24.07
CA HIS A 570 -31.81 29.63 24.86
C HIS A 570 -32.89 28.57 24.53
N PHE A 571 -32.90 28.01 23.31
CA PHE A 571 -33.82 26.89 22.98
C PHE A 571 -33.49 25.59 23.72
N PHE A 572 -32.30 25.49 24.32
CA PHE A 572 -31.79 24.27 24.93
C PHE A 572 -31.51 24.42 26.42
N HIS A 573 -31.81 25.58 27.01
CA HIS A 573 -31.58 25.85 28.43
C HIS A 573 -32.74 25.32 29.29
N PRO A 574 -32.48 24.59 30.40
CA PRO A 574 -33.53 23.98 31.22
C PRO A 574 -34.40 24.98 32.04
N LEU A 575 -34.19 26.30 31.93
CA LEU A 575 -34.82 27.32 32.78
C LEU A 575 -35.96 28.11 32.12
N TYR A 576 -36.40 27.80 30.89
CA TYR A 576 -37.56 28.47 30.29
C TYR A 576 -38.88 27.84 30.75
N ILE A 577 -39.31 28.16 31.99
CA ILE A 577 -40.65 27.85 32.48
C ILE A 577 -41.60 28.91 31.88
N PRO A 578 -42.66 28.52 31.15
CA PRO A 578 -43.67 29.47 30.66
C PRO A 578 -44.28 30.22 31.86
N LEU A 579 -44.44 31.54 31.75
CA LEU A 579 -44.99 32.44 32.80
C LEU A 579 -46.26 31.89 33.48
N HIS A 580 -47.04 31.08 32.76
CA HIS A 580 -48.26 30.45 33.26
C HIS A 580 -48.03 29.44 34.41
N LYS A 581 -46.82 28.89 34.56
CA LYS A 581 -46.44 28.00 35.68
C LYS A 581 -45.83 28.74 36.88
N ALA A 582 -45.31 29.96 36.68
CA ALA A 582 -44.77 30.78 37.78
C ALA A 582 -45.87 31.27 38.73
N LEU A 583 -47.06 31.58 38.20
CA LEU A 583 -48.23 31.98 39.00
C LEU A 583 -48.76 30.85 39.90
N LEU A 584 -48.64 29.58 39.47
CA LEU A 584 -49.04 28.41 40.27
C LEU A 584 -48.11 28.16 41.47
N LEU A 585 -46.82 28.51 41.33
CA LEU A 585 -45.84 28.37 42.41
C LEU A 585 -45.99 29.47 43.48
N ILE A 586 -46.39 30.68 43.08
CA ILE A 586 -46.67 31.77 44.02
C ILE A 586 -47.93 31.45 44.85
N HIS A 587 -48.95 30.82 44.26
CA HIS A 587 -50.17 30.44 45.01
C HIS A 587 -49.94 29.30 46.01
N TYR A 588 -49.01 28.38 45.74
CA TYR A 588 -48.67 27.28 46.65
C TYR A 588 -47.80 27.72 47.84
N GLN A 589 -47.01 28.79 47.70
CA GLN A 589 -46.17 29.30 48.80
C GLN A 589 -46.94 30.17 49.79
N THR A 590 -48.08 30.77 49.41
CA THR A 590 -48.93 31.52 50.36
C THR A 590 -49.75 30.61 51.28
N ILE A 591 -50.00 29.35 50.90
CA ILE A 591 -50.78 28.40 51.72
C ILE A 591 -49.92 27.73 52.81
N LEU A 592 -48.60 27.73 52.68
CA LEU A 592 -47.68 27.08 53.63
C LEU A 592 -47.03 28.04 54.65
N ALA A 593 -47.38 29.34 54.60
CA ALA A 593 -46.91 30.34 55.55
C ALA A 593 -48.08 30.93 56.36
N SER A 594 -48.75 30.09 57.15
CA SER A 594 -49.58 30.53 58.26
C SER A 594 -49.19 29.77 59.54
N PRO A 595 -48.86 30.45 60.64
CA PRO A 595 -48.18 29.86 61.79
C PRO A 595 -49.17 29.17 62.75
N PHE A 596 -48.91 27.91 63.10
CA PHE A 596 -49.50 27.30 64.29
C PHE A 596 -48.56 27.50 65.49
N THR A 597 -48.93 28.45 66.35
CA THR A 597 -48.55 28.53 67.77
C THR A 597 -49.53 27.72 68.63
N LYS A 598 -49.02 27.17 69.76
CA LYS A 598 -49.66 26.42 70.88
C LYS A 598 -49.81 24.91 70.63
N ASN A 599 -49.38 24.01 71.52
CA ASN A 599 -49.15 24.08 72.97
C ASN A 599 -47.71 23.83 73.39
#